data_AF-A0A4P9WQ65-F1
#
_entry.id   AF-A0A4P9WQ65-F1
#
_cell.length_a   1.000
_cell.length_b   1.000
_cell.length_c   1.000
_cell.angle_alpha   90.00
_cell.angle_beta   90.00
_cell.angle_gamma   90.00
#
_symmetry.space_group_name_H-M   'P 1'
#
loop_
_entity.id
_entity.type
_entity.pdbx_description
1 polymer ?
#
loop_
_entity_poly.entity_id
_entity_poly.type
_entity_poly.pdbx_seq_one_letter_code
_entity_poly.pdbx_strand_id
1 'polypeptide(L)'
;MEQTLANFNTTLNGWMTPLDNTTIKGFLMVFLILYGTLLAPTLPKAFLSIFDNVLVKAVAIFLIIWTSNHDPAIAIAVAVVFMVLLNLTVSKPTTESFEGPRNAIYPGCMNLTVYDLLDSFKNDVHALTRAMRDSRVPEDIAVTDYYAPLIGTYLLNYGHVLKAPCTPPTSNPVTTWV
;
A
#
# COMPACT_ATOMS: atom_id res chain seq x y z
N MET A 1 11.90 22.31 42.99
CA MET A 1 10.83 22.18 41.97
C MET A 1 10.21 23.53 41.59
N GLU A 2 10.18 24.53 42.47
CA GLU A 2 9.56 25.83 42.14
C GLU A 2 10.40 26.73 41.20
N GLN A 3 11.73 26.73 41.35
CA GLN A 3 12.61 27.53 40.48
C GLN A 3 12.62 27.06 39.02
N THR A 4 12.49 25.75 38.80
CA THR A 4 12.40 25.16 37.45
C THR A 4 11.09 25.53 36.77
N LEU A 5 10.01 25.62 37.53
CA LEU A 5 8.69 26.02 37.04
C LEU A 5 8.66 27.51 36.66
N ALA A 6 9.28 28.36 37.49
CA ALA A 6 9.39 29.79 37.24
C ALA A 6 10.20 30.09 35.97
N ASN A 7 11.36 29.43 35.81
CA ASN A 7 12.21 29.60 34.62
C ASN A 7 11.57 29.03 33.34
N PHE A 8 10.78 27.97 33.46
CA PHE A 8 10.02 27.42 32.34
C PHE A 8 8.89 28.37 31.91
N ASN A 9 8.17 28.94 32.87
CA ASN A 9 7.08 29.89 32.61
C ASN A 9 7.58 31.18 31.93
N THR A 10 8.71 31.74 32.37
CA THR A 10 9.29 32.94 31.75
C THR A 10 9.80 32.68 30.33
N THR A 11 10.40 31.50 30.10
CA THR A 11 10.84 31.09 28.77
C THR A 11 9.65 30.91 27.84
N LEU A 12 8.61 30.20 28.27
CA LEU A 12 7.38 30.00 27.50
C LEU A 12 6.71 31.33 27.14
N ASN A 13 6.55 32.24 28.10
CA ASN A 13 5.94 33.54 27.84
C ASN A 13 6.79 34.38 26.87
N GLY A 14 8.12 34.24 26.90
CA GLY A 14 9.02 34.85 25.92
C GLY A 14 8.77 34.39 24.48
N TRP A 15 8.44 33.11 24.27
CA TRP A 15 8.11 32.56 22.95
C TRP A 15 6.65 32.80 22.52
N MET A 16 5.73 32.92 23.47
CA MET A 16 4.29 33.07 23.21
C MET A 16 3.82 34.52 23.09
N THR A 17 4.59 35.50 23.59
CA THR A 17 4.28 36.94 23.46
C THR A 17 3.95 37.42 22.03
N PRO A 18 4.62 36.97 20.95
CA PRO A 18 4.20 37.33 19.59
C PRO A 18 2.91 36.62 19.13
N LEU A 19 2.53 35.51 19.77
CA LEU A 19 1.31 34.74 19.47
C LEU A 19 0.07 35.24 20.20
N ASP A 20 0.24 35.98 21.31
CA ASP A 20 -0.86 36.57 22.10
C ASP A 20 -1.45 37.83 21.47
N ASN A 21 -0.84 38.37 20.42
CA ASN A 21 -1.44 39.46 19.66
C ASN A 21 -2.68 38.95 18.92
N THR A 22 -3.86 39.47 19.29
CA THR A 22 -5.17 39.11 18.72
C THR A 22 -5.18 39.04 17.19
N THR A 23 -4.43 39.93 16.51
CA THR A 23 -4.36 39.97 15.04
C THR A 23 -3.53 38.82 14.48
N ILE A 24 -2.38 38.52 15.09
CA ILE A 24 -1.48 37.43 14.66
C ILE A 24 -2.14 36.09 14.92
N LYS A 25 -2.80 35.93 16.07
CA LYS A 25 -3.56 34.74 16.44
C LYS A 25 -4.71 34.46 15.45
N GLY A 26 -5.46 35.50 15.07
CA GLY A 26 -6.55 35.37 14.10
C GLY A 26 -6.07 34.90 12.73
N PHE A 27 -4.99 35.50 12.23
CA PHE A 27 -4.37 35.09 10.97
C PHE A 27 -3.82 33.65 11.03
N LEU A 28 -3.13 33.31 12.12
CA LEU A 28 -2.58 31.98 12.35
C LEU A 28 -3.68 30.91 12.41
N MET A 29 -4.80 31.18 13.10
CA MET A 29 -5.95 30.26 13.17
C MET A 29 -6.57 30.02 11.79
N VAL A 30 -6.83 31.08 11.03
CA VAL A 30 -7.38 30.94 9.67
C VAL A 30 -6.42 30.18 8.78
N PHE A 31 -5.12 30.48 8.86
CA PHE A 31 -4.09 29.77 8.11
C PHE A 31 -4.01 28.28 8.52
N LEU A 32 -4.09 27.95 9.81
CA LEU A 32 -4.07 26.57 10.30
C LEU A 32 -5.32 25.79 9.90
N ILE A 33 -6.50 26.41 9.97
CA ILE A 33 -7.75 25.77 9.56
C ILE A 33 -7.75 25.55 8.06
N LEU A 34 -7.32 26.54 7.29
CA LEU A 34 -7.17 26.42 5.83
C LEU A 34 -6.12 25.36 5.48
N TYR A 35 -4.98 25.34 6.18
CA TYR A 35 -3.93 24.32 5.99
C TYR A 35 -4.43 22.91 6.35
N GLY A 36 -5.13 22.77 7.48
CA GLY A 36 -5.67 21.50 7.95
C GLY A 36 -6.83 20.97 7.09
N THR A 37 -7.50 21.83 6.33
CA THR A 37 -8.61 21.44 5.44
C THR A 37 -8.20 21.31 3.98
N LEU A 38 -7.20 22.07 3.48
CA LEU A 38 -6.78 22.05 2.07
C LEU A 38 -5.59 21.13 1.76
N LEU A 39 -4.90 20.60 2.76
CA LEU A 39 -3.87 19.60 2.51
C LEU A 39 -4.36 18.28 3.07
N ALA A 40 -4.59 17.35 2.15
CA ALA A 40 -4.58 15.93 2.47
C ALA A 40 -3.49 15.67 3.52
N PRO A 41 -3.77 14.93 4.59
CA PRO A 41 -2.80 14.59 5.61
C PRO A 41 -1.79 13.63 4.97
N THR A 42 -0.88 14.16 4.15
CA THR A 42 0.26 13.44 3.61
C THR A 42 1.28 13.39 4.73
N LEU A 43 1.01 12.50 5.68
CA LEU A 43 1.96 12.23 6.73
C LEU A 43 3.30 11.86 6.08
N PRO A 44 4.41 12.46 6.54
CA PRO A 44 5.72 12.12 6.01
C PRO A 44 5.93 10.61 6.14
N LYS A 45 6.47 9.98 5.09
CA LYS A 45 6.66 8.51 5.05
C LYS A 45 7.41 7.98 6.28
N ALA A 46 8.29 8.79 6.88
CA ALA A 46 8.97 8.49 8.13
C ALA A 46 8.02 8.24 9.31
N PHE A 47 6.99 9.07 9.49
CA PHE A 47 6.01 8.89 10.57
C PHE A 47 5.13 7.66 10.32
N LEU A 48 4.70 7.43 9.07
CA LEU A 48 3.91 6.26 8.71
C LEU A 48 4.65 4.95 8.99
N SER A 49 5.97 4.91 8.76
CA SER A 49 6.82 3.74 9.04
C SER A 49 6.93 3.42 10.54
N ILE A 50 6.96 4.45 11.39
CA ILE A 50 6.98 4.26 12.85
C ILE A 50 5.68 3.59 13.33
N PHE A 51 4.53 4.00 12.78
CA PHE A 51 3.22 3.42 13.11
C PHE A 51 2.95 2.04 12.52
N ASP A 52 3.79 1.52 11.61
CA ASP A 52 3.69 0.12 11.17
C ASP A 52 4.14 -0.86 12.28
N ASN A 53 5.00 -0.41 13.21
CA ASN A 53 5.50 -1.26 14.28
C ASN A 53 4.41 -1.59 15.32
N VAL A 54 4.19 -2.88 15.57
CA VAL A 54 3.27 -3.38 16.60
C VAL A 54 3.57 -2.79 17.98
N LEU A 55 4.85 -2.59 18.30
CA LEU A 55 5.28 -2.04 19.59
C LEU A 55 4.81 -0.59 19.78
N VAL A 56 4.85 0.22 18.73
CA VAL A 56 4.38 1.62 18.78
C VAL A 56 2.87 1.68 18.95
N LYS A 57 2.12 0.81 18.25
CA LYS A 57 0.66 0.70 18.43
C LYS A 57 0.30 0.31 19.85
N ALA A 58 1.04 -0.63 20.45
CA ALA A 58 0.83 -1.05 21.84
C ALA A 58 1.11 0.09 22.83
N VAL A 59 2.20 0.84 22.65
CA VAL A 59 2.53 2.01 23.47
C VAL A 59 1.46 3.10 23.33
N ALA A 60 0.96 3.35 22.12
CA ALA A 60 -0.10 4.34 21.88
C ALA A 60 -1.41 3.96 22.60
N ILE A 61 -1.82 2.69 22.53
CA ILE A 61 -3.01 2.19 23.25
C ILE A 61 -2.82 2.31 24.77
N PHE A 62 -1.63 1.96 25.27
CA PHE A 62 -1.30 2.14 26.68
C PHE A 62 -1.41 3.60 27.12
N LEU A 63 -0.92 4.54 26.30
CA LEU A 63 -1.01 5.97 26.56
C LEU A 63 -2.47 6.47 26.59
N ILE A 64 -3.32 5.96 25.70
CA ILE A 64 -4.75 6.29 25.65
C ILE A 64 -5.45 5.81 26.93
N ILE A 65 -5.17 4.57 27.37
CA ILE A 65 -5.74 4.01 28.60
C ILE A 65 -5.27 4.81 29.82
N TRP A 66 -3.99 5.18 29.87
CA TRP A 66 -3.45 6.00 30.95
C TRP A 66 -4.10 7.38 31.01
N THR A 67 -4.27 8.04 29.86
CA THR A 67 -4.90 9.36 29.73
C THR A 67 -6.38 9.33 30.08
N SER A 68 -7.07 8.21 29.83
CA SER A 68 -8.49 8.02 30.15
C SER A 68 -8.82 8.15 31.63
N ASN A 69 -7.86 7.92 32.54
CA ASN A 69 -8.09 8.05 33.98
C ASN A 69 -8.05 9.50 34.47
N HIS A 70 -7.42 10.41 33.73
CA HIS A 70 -7.36 11.83 34.08
C HIS A 70 -8.48 12.63 33.41
N ASP A 71 -8.61 12.52 32.08
CA ASP A 71 -9.60 13.28 31.31
C ASP A 71 -10.20 12.43 30.18
N PRO A 72 -11.43 11.91 30.34
CA PRO A 72 -12.03 11.01 29.37
C PRO A 72 -12.32 11.71 28.03
N ALA A 73 -12.60 13.02 28.03
CA ALA A 73 -12.84 13.78 26.80
C ALA A 73 -11.60 13.82 25.88
N ILE A 74 -10.41 14.00 26.47
CA ILE A 74 -9.14 14.05 25.73
C ILE A 74 -8.79 12.63 25.23
N ALA A 75 -9.01 11.61 26.04
CA ALA A 75 -8.75 10.23 25.66
C ALA A 75 -9.55 9.81 24.42
N ILE A 76 -10.83 10.18 24.34
CA ILE A 76 -11.68 9.89 23.18
C ILE A 76 -11.17 10.64 21.94
N ALA A 77 -10.80 11.92 22.07
CA ALA A 77 -10.26 12.70 20.95
C ALA A 77 -8.97 12.08 20.39
N VAL A 78 -8.04 11.68 21.25
CA VAL A 78 -6.78 11.03 20.85
C VAL A 78 -7.05 9.66 20.21
N ALA A 79 -8.02 8.90 20.72
CA ALA A 79 -8.40 7.61 20.14
C ALA A 79 -8.95 7.75 18.72
N VAL A 80 -9.81 8.73 18.45
CA VAL A 80 -10.35 8.99 17.11
C VAL A 80 -9.24 9.38 16.14
N VAL A 81 -8.33 10.27 16.54
CA VAL A 81 -7.18 10.67 15.73
C VAL A 81 -6.27 9.48 15.43
N PHE A 82 -5.98 8.65 16.43
CA PHE A 82 -5.17 7.44 16.26
C PHE A 82 -5.85 6.42 15.32
N MET A 83 -7.17 6.29 15.38
CA MET A 83 -7.93 5.39 14.50
C MET A 83 -7.92 5.86 13.05
N VAL A 84 -8.07 7.16 12.79
CA VAL A 84 -7.90 7.74 11.44
C VAL A 84 -6.48 7.48 10.93
N LEU A 85 -5.47 7.67 11.79
CA LEU A 85 -4.07 7.44 11.46
C LEU A 85 -3.77 5.99 11.09
N LEU A 86 -4.36 5.01 11.81
CA LEU A 86 -4.24 3.60 11.46
C LEU A 86 -4.94 3.24 10.15
N ASN A 87 -6.10 3.84 9.86
CA ASN A 87 -6.78 3.59 8.57
C ASN A 87 -5.93 4.05 7.38
N LEU A 88 -5.20 5.17 7.53
CA LEU A 88 -4.31 5.68 6.50
C LEU A 88 -3.09 4.76 6.28
N THR A 89 -2.59 4.08 7.32
CA THR A 89 -1.47 3.13 7.18
C THR A 89 -1.90 1.77 6.63
N VAL A 90 -3.10 1.30 7.00
CA VAL A 90 -3.68 0.03 6.51
C VAL A 90 -4.06 0.09 5.04
N SER A 91 -4.36 1.28 4.51
CA SER A 91 -4.71 1.49 3.10
C SER A 91 -3.55 1.24 2.11
N LYS A 92 -2.36 0.84 2.58
CA LYS A 92 -1.34 0.28 1.68
C LYS A 92 -1.96 -0.97 1.05
N PRO A 93 -2.07 -1.07 -0.28
CA PRO A 93 -2.52 -2.30 -0.90
C PRO A 93 -1.56 -3.39 -0.42
N THR A 94 -2.06 -4.34 0.36
CA THR A 94 -1.42 -5.63 0.53
C THR A 94 -1.45 -6.26 -0.85
N THR A 95 -0.48 -5.88 -1.68
CA THR A 95 -0.12 -6.62 -2.88
C THR A 95 0.45 -7.93 -2.34
N GLU A 96 -0.44 -8.87 -2.07
CA GLU A 96 -0.07 -10.27 -2.03
C GLU A 96 0.48 -10.55 -3.42
N SER A 97 1.79 -10.39 -3.58
CA SER A 97 2.49 -10.78 -4.79
C SER A 97 2.42 -12.30 -4.82
N PHE A 98 1.31 -12.83 -5.32
CA PHE A 98 1.20 -14.21 -5.76
C PHE A 98 2.04 -14.34 -7.04
N GLU A 99 3.33 -14.09 -6.91
CA GLU A 99 4.33 -14.53 -7.86
C GLU A 99 4.35 -16.04 -7.69
N GLY A 100 3.53 -16.72 -8.51
CA GLY A 100 3.47 -18.17 -8.54
C GLY A 100 4.89 -18.70 -8.66
N PRO A 101 5.28 -19.72 -7.89
CA PRO A 101 6.64 -20.24 -7.92
C PRO A 101 6.98 -20.62 -9.38
N ARG A 102 8.22 -20.38 -9.84
CA ARG A 102 8.61 -20.59 -11.26
C ARG A 102 8.39 -22.03 -11.77
N ASN A 103 8.13 -22.98 -10.88
CA ASN A 103 7.68 -24.33 -11.18
C ASN A 103 6.20 -24.44 -11.61
N ALA A 104 5.41 -23.37 -11.46
CA ALA A 104 4.06 -23.26 -12.01
C ALA A 104 4.07 -22.85 -13.50
N ILE A 105 5.20 -22.34 -14.01
CA ILE A 105 5.39 -22.00 -15.42
C ILE A 105 5.61 -23.31 -16.19
N TYR A 106 4.82 -23.51 -17.24
CA TYR A 106 4.97 -24.71 -18.06
C TYR A 106 6.37 -24.73 -18.71
N PRO A 107 7.12 -25.86 -18.67
CA PRO A 107 8.53 -25.89 -19.09
C PRO A 107 8.74 -25.49 -20.56
N GLY A 108 7.75 -25.70 -21.42
CA GLY A 108 7.77 -25.22 -22.81
C GLY A 108 7.62 -23.71 -22.97
N CYS A 109 7.13 -23.00 -21.94
CA CYS A 109 6.84 -21.56 -22.00
C CYS A 109 7.93 -20.71 -21.36
N MET A 110 9.01 -21.30 -20.83
CA MET A 110 10.07 -20.57 -20.11
C MET A 110 10.80 -19.51 -20.95
N ASN A 111 10.93 -19.72 -22.26
CA ASN A 111 11.58 -18.80 -23.19
C ASN A 111 10.58 -17.98 -24.02
N LEU A 112 9.32 -17.88 -23.57
CA LEU A 112 8.29 -17.14 -24.27
C LEU A 112 8.50 -15.63 -24.10
N THR A 113 8.54 -14.89 -25.21
CA THR A 113 8.63 -13.43 -25.19
C THR A 113 7.26 -12.78 -25.40
N VAL A 114 7.16 -11.47 -25.15
CA VAL A 114 5.95 -10.71 -25.49
C VAL A 114 5.67 -10.74 -26.98
N TYR A 115 6.72 -10.78 -27.82
CA TYR A 115 6.57 -10.88 -29.25
C TYR A 115 5.85 -12.17 -29.67
N ASP A 116 6.24 -13.31 -29.09
CA ASP A 116 5.63 -14.61 -29.39
C ASP A 116 4.17 -14.69 -28.91
N LEU A 117 3.87 -14.04 -27.79
CA LEU A 117 2.50 -13.85 -27.31
C LEU A 117 1.69 -13.04 -28.31
N LEU A 118 2.17 -11.87 -28.73
CA LEU A 118 1.46 -11.02 -29.68
C LEU A 118 1.27 -11.72 -31.03
N ASP A 119 2.28 -12.43 -31.54
CA ASP A 119 2.20 -13.18 -32.79
C ASP A 119 1.10 -14.26 -32.74
N SER A 120 0.92 -14.90 -31.57
CA SER A 120 -0.17 -15.86 -31.34
C SER A 120 -1.57 -15.22 -31.46
N PHE A 121 -1.67 -13.92 -31.17
CA PHE A 121 -2.91 -13.12 -31.31
C PHE A 121 -2.90 -12.23 -32.55
N LYS A 122 -2.17 -12.60 -33.61
CA LYS A 122 -2.10 -11.83 -34.88
C LYS A 122 -1.64 -10.38 -34.68
N ASN A 123 -0.74 -10.17 -33.72
CA ASN A 123 -0.19 -8.88 -33.32
C ASN A 123 -1.25 -7.87 -32.80
N ASP A 124 -2.38 -8.36 -32.28
CA ASP A 124 -3.45 -7.55 -31.70
C ASP A 124 -3.38 -7.53 -30.16
N VAL A 125 -2.96 -6.40 -29.62
CA VAL A 125 -2.84 -6.16 -28.17
C VAL A 125 -4.21 -6.23 -27.48
N HIS A 126 -5.29 -5.79 -28.13
CA HIS A 126 -6.62 -5.82 -27.52
C HIS A 126 -7.19 -7.24 -27.45
N ALA A 127 -6.90 -8.08 -28.46
CA ALA A 127 -7.24 -9.49 -28.43
C ALA A 127 -6.49 -10.22 -27.31
N LEU A 128 -5.20 -9.92 -27.14
CA LEU A 128 -4.39 -10.46 -26.04
C LEU A 128 -4.94 -10.01 -24.68
N THR A 129 -5.21 -8.72 -24.48
CA THR A 129 -5.76 -8.21 -23.22
C THR A 129 -7.12 -8.82 -22.88
N ARG A 130 -7.97 -9.05 -23.90
CA ARG A 130 -9.23 -9.75 -23.70
C ARG A 130 -9.01 -11.19 -23.26
N ALA A 131 -8.10 -11.91 -23.91
CA ALA A 131 -7.76 -13.28 -23.55
C ALA A 131 -7.14 -13.38 -22.15
N MET A 132 -6.29 -12.43 -21.76
CA MET A 132 -5.73 -12.34 -20.40
C MET A 132 -6.83 -12.14 -19.36
N ARG A 133 -7.78 -11.23 -19.62
CA ARG A 133 -8.93 -10.99 -18.74
C ARG A 133 -9.83 -12.23 -18.65
N ASP A 134 -10.11 -12.87 -19.77
CA ASP A 134 -10.93 -14.09 -19.82
C ASP A 134 -10.23 -15.25 -19.10
N SER A 135 -8.90 -15.32 -19.16
CA SER A 135 -8.05 -16.29 -18.46
C SER A 135 -7.75 -15.96 -16.99
N ARG A 136 -8.36 -14.89 -16.45
CA ARG A 136 -8.17 -14.40 -15.08
C ARG A 136 -6.70 -14.12 -14.72
N VAL A 137 -5.94 -13.60 -15.69
CA VAL A 137 -4.60 -13.08 -15.42
C VAL A 137 -4.75 -11.81 -14.55
N PRO A 138 -3.97 -11.67 -13.47
CA PRO A 138 -3.98 -10.47 -12.64
C PRO A 138 -3.69 -9.20 -13.45
N GLU A 139 -4.48 -8.14 -13.23
CA GLU A 139 -4.38 -6.88 -13.99
C GLU A 139 -3.14 -6.04 -13.64
N ASP A 140 -2.47 -6.36 -12.52
CA ASP A 140 -1.23 -5.73 -12.05
C ASP A 140 0.01 -6.21 -12.81
N ILE A 141 -0.11 -7.28 -13.61
CA ILE A 141 1.00 -7.83 -14.39
C ILE A 141 1.16 -7.03 -15.68
N ALA A 142 2.29 -6.34 -15.81
CA ALA A 142 2.66 -5.66 -17.04
C ALA A 142 3.05 -6.67 -18.14
N VAL A 143 2.57 -6.44 -19.37
CA VAL A 143 2.94 -7.23 -20.57
C VAL A 143 4.41 -6.93 -20.93
N THR A 144 5.32 -7.66 -20.30
CA THR A 144 6.77 -7.56 -20.45
C THR A 144 7.38 -8.94 -20.64
N ASP A 145 8.57 -9.03 -21.22
CA ASP A 145 9.24 -10.31 -21.48
C ASP A 145 9.48 -11.13 -20.21
N TYR A 146 9.60 -10.45 -19.06
CA TYR A 146 9.74 -11.11 -17.76
C TYR A 146 8.47 -11.90 -17.37
N TYR A 147 7.29 -11.35 -17.63
CA TYR A 147 6.01 -11.98 -17.28
C TYR A 147 5.39 -12.77 -18.44
N ALA A 148 5.94 -12.70 -19.64
CA ALA A 148 5.44 -13.40 -20.82
C ALA A 148 5.28 -14.93 -20.59
N PRO A 149 6.25 -15.66 -19.99
CA PRO A 149 6.10 -17.08 -19.66
C PRO A 149 4.90 -17.39 -18.73
N LEU A 150 4.65 -16.51 -17.77
CA LEU A 150 3.56 -16.65 -16.81
C LEU A 150 2.21 -16.42 -17.49
N ILE A 151 2.09 -15.32 -18.24
CA ILE A 151 0.90 -15.00 -19.04
C ILE A 151 0.59 -16.15 -20.01
N GLY A 152 1.61 -16.66 -20.71
CA GLY A 152 1.48 -17.80 -21.61
C GLY A 152 0.93 -19.04 -20.91
N THR A 153 1.38 -19.32 -19.68
CA THR A 153 0.89 -20.45 -18.89
C THR A 153 -0.59 -20.31 -18.52
N TYR A 154 -1.03 -19.11 -18.11
CA TYR A 154 -2.45 -18.85 -17.82
C TYR A 154 -3.34 -19.05 -19.05
N LEU A 155 -2.91 -18.49 -20.18
CA LEU A 155 -3.62 -18.60 -21.45
C LEU A 155 -3.73 -20.07 -21.89
N LEU A 156 -2.65 -20.83 -21.76
CA LEU A 156 -2.60 -22.25 -22.10
C LEU A 156 -3.55 -23.08 -21.22
N ASN A 157 -3.58 -22.83 -19.90
CA ASN A 157 -4.49 -23.50 -18.97
C ASN A 157 -5.97 -23.20 -19.26
N TYR A 158 -6.25 -22.03 -19.84
CA TYR A 158 -7.60 -21.64 -20.26
C TYR A 158 -7.97 -22.16 -21.66
N GLY A 159 -7.04 -22.84 -22.36
CA GLY A 159 -7.28 -23.46 -23.66
C GLY A 159 -6.94 -22.58 -24.87
N HIS A 160 -6.21 -21.48 -24.68
CA HIS A 160 -5.68 -20.71 -25.81
C HIS A 160 -4.49 -21.43 -26.44
N VAL A 161 -4.49 -21.50 -27.77
CA VAL A 161 -3.38 -22.09 -28.54
C VAL A 161 -2.32 -21.01 -28.75
N LEU A 162 -1.15 -21.20 -28.16
CA LEU A 162 0.01 -20.33 -28.32
C LEU A 162 0.96 -20.91 -29.37
N LYS A 163 1.70 -20.01 -30.03
CA LYS A 163 2.77 -20.39 -30.96
C LYS A 163 4.03 -20.81 -30.17
N ALA A 164 4.89 -21.61 -30.82
CA ALA A 164 6.14 -22.06 -30.23
C ALA A 164 6.94 -20.87 -29.65
N PRO A 165 7.61 -21.03 -28.48
CA PRO A 165 7.98 -22.30 -27.83
C PRO A 165 6.92 -22.91 -26.91
N CYS A 166 5.86 -22.17 -26.56
CA CYS A 166 4.87 -22.59 -25.57
C CYS A 166 3.81 -23.51 -26.21
N THR A 167 3.93 -24.82 -25.98
CA THR A 167 2.96 -25.83 -26.46
C THR A 167 2.39 -26.62 -25.28
N PRO A 168 1.11 -27.04 -25.33
CA PRO A 168 0.54 -27.86 -24.28
C PRO A 168 1.27 -29.20 -24.18
N PRO A 169 1.29 -29.85 -23.00
CA PRO A 169 1.81 -31.21 -22.89
C PRO A 169 1.02 -32.07 -23.86
N THR A 170 1.71 -32.62 -24.86
CA THR A 170 1.18 -33.72 -25.64
C THR A 170 0.81 -34.80 -24.63
N SER A 171 -0.45 -35.20 -24.62
CA SER A 171 -1.04 -36.08 -23.63
C SER A 171 -0.26 -37.38 -23.50
N ASN A 172 0.69 -37.44 -22.57
CA ASN A 172 0.84 -38.61 -21.74
C ASN A 172 0.19 -38.23 -20.41
N PRO A 173 -0.98 -38.79 -20.08
CA PRO A 173 -1.53 -38.57 -18.76
C PRO A 173 -0.48 -39.03 -17.75
N VAL A 174 -0.03 -38.12 -16.90
CA VAL A 174 0.86 -38.45 -15.78
C VAL A 174 0.00 -39.22 -14.77
N THR A 175 -0.23 -40.50 -15.06
CA THR A 175 -0.75 -41.47 -14.10
C THR A 175 0.41 -42.00 -13.29
N THR A 176 0.98 -41.21 -12.39
CA THR A 176 1.69 -41.69 -11.21
C THR A 176 1.98 -40.51 -10.30
N TRP A 177 1.14 -40.34 -9.28
CA TRP A 177 1.54 -39.72 -8.03
C TRP A 177 2.17 -40.84 -7.20
N VAL A 178 3.49 -40.75 -6.94
CA VAL A 178 4.19 -41.47 -5.87
C VAL A 178 4.81 -40.43 -4.98
#